data_AF-A0A9J6DVI9-F1
#
_entry.id   AF-A0A9J6DVI9-F1
#
_cell.length_a   1.000
_cell.length_b   1.000
_cell.length_c   1.000
_cell.angle_alpha   90.00
_cell.angle_beta   90.00
_cell.angle_gamma   90.00
#
_symmetry.space_group_name_H-M   'P 1'
#
loop_
_entity.id
_entity.type
_entity.pdbx_description
1 polymer ?
#
loop_
_entity_poly.entity_id
_entity_poly.type
_entity_poly.pdbx_seq_one_letter_code
_entity_poly.pdbx_strand_id
1 'polypeptide(L)'
;MSIWEPAEKRAFRLGAPNFYLKATDYLLSRLPFQNMTLRSLRCLSPNAREEESSGSELRCLAMKLPQVIQPGEVSMLMDECTVFQLDTLESAENIDEYWRAAFDLKKCDGTTKYPLLSKLVKALLSIPHGNADVERGFSENRRLLQDRARLTLESINGIRHVVCYDTSSEVSIKDVQKRLIYVRSIRRKCDSAAKPFPPALAS
;
A
#
# COMPACT_ATOMS: atom_id res chain seq x y z
N MET A 1 22.85 33.13 21.42
CA MET A 1 22.97 32.86 19.96
C MET A 1 24.41 32.47 19.69
N SER A 2 24.67 31.29 19.10
CA SER A 2 26.03 30.88 18.73
C SER A 2 26.56 31.83 17.66
N ILE A 3 27.69 32.47 17.92
CA ILE A 3 28.33 33.42 17.00
C ILE A 3 29.22 32.60 16.09
N TRP A 4 28.88 32.55 14.80
CA TRP A 4 29.64 31.79 13.82
C TRP A 4 30.86 32.59 13.34
N GLU A 5 32.00 31.91 13.24
CA GLU A 5 33.23 32.48 12.72
C GLU A 5 33.11 32.81 11.21
N PRO A 6 33.83 33.82 10.68
CA PRO A 6 33.73 34.19 9.26
C PRO A 6 34.07 33.05 8.29
N ALA A 7 35.00 32.17 8.67
CA ALA A 7 35.38 30.99 7.90
C ALA A 7 34.24 29.95 7.86
N GLU A 8 33.56 29.72 8.99
CA GLU A 8 32.42 28.81 9.09
C GLU A 8 31.22 29.33 8.29
N LYS A 9 30.96 30.64 8.37
CA LYS A 9 29.94 31.31 7.53
C LYS A 9 30.22 31.11 6.04
N ARG A 10 31.48 31.23 5.61
CA ARG A 10 31.89 31.02 4.22
C ARG A 10 31.77 29.56 3.80
N ALA A 11 32.23 28.63 4.64
CA ALA A 11 32.12 27.20 4.40
C ALA A 11 30.65 26.76 4.29
N PHE A 12 29.78 27.26 5.15
CA PHE A 12 28.34 26.98 5.08
C PHE A 12 27.69 27.58 3.83
N ARG A 13 28.00 28.84 3.48
CA ARG A 13 27.48 29.48 2.25
C ARG A 13 27.84 28.72 0.98
N LEU A 14 28.99 28.04 0.95
CA LEU A 14 29.43 27.22 -0.19
C LEU A 14 28.99 25.76 -0.08
N GLY A 15 28.89 25.24 1.14
CA GLY A 15 28.53 23.85 1.42
C GLY A 15 27.03 23.59 1.29
N ALA A 16 26.18 24.52 1.75
CA ALA A 16 24.73 24.34 1.71
C ALA A 16 24.18 24.20 0.27
N PRO A 17 24.55 25.06 -0.71
CA PRO A 17 24.12 24.87 -2.10
C PRO A 17 24.61 23.55 -2.69
N ASN A 18 25.88 23.19 -2.44
CA ASN A 18 26.44 21.92 -2.91
C ASN A 18 25.74 20.70 -2.31
N PHE A 19 25.32 20.78 -1.05
CA PHE A 19 24.50 19.75 -0.41
C PHE A 19 23.15 19.62 -1.12
N TYR A 20 22.42 20.72 -1.34
CA TYR A 20 21.13 20.67 -2.02
C TYR A 20 21.25 20.21 -3.47
N LEU A 21 22.30 20.61 -4.20
CA LEU A 21 22.57 20.13 -5.55
C LEU A 21 22.80 18.62 -5.57
N LYS A 22 23.70 18.11 -4.71
CA LYS A 22 23.94 16.66 -4.62
C LYS A 22 22.70 15.88 -4.18
N ALA A 23 21.93 16.40 -3.23
CA ALA A 23 20.68 15.79 -2.81
C ALA A 23 19.67 15.75 -3.95
N THR A 24 19.56 16.82 -4.73
CA THR A 24 18.67 16.91 -5.90
C THR A 24 19.11 15.97 -7.01
N ASP A 25 20.39 15.92 -7.35
CA ASP A 25 20.93 14.97 -8.33
C ASP A 25 20.67 13.52 -7.91
N TYR A 26 20.85 13.23 -6.61
CA TYR A 26 20.53 11.92 -6.06
C TYR A 26 19.04 11.60 -6.22
N LEU A 27 18.15 12.52 -5.85
CA LEU A 27 16.70 12.35 -6.01
C LEU A 27 16.32 12.16 -7.49
N LEU A 28 16.84 12.99 -8.39
CA LEU A 28 16.61 12.88 -9.83
C LEU A 28 17.06 11.53 -10.39
N SER A 29 18.17 10.99 -9.91
CA SER A 29 18.68 9.68 -10.33
C SER A 29 17.88 8.49 -9.78
N ARG A 30 17.18 8.66 -8.65
CA ARG A 30 16.47 7.58 -7.94
C ARG A 30 14.97 7.58 -8.16
N LEU A 31 14.37 8.74 -8.40
CA LEU A 31 12.94 8.88 -8.59
C LEU A 31 12.54 8.40 -10.00
N PRO A 32 11.45 7.63 -10.12
CA PRO A 32 11.03 7.02 -11.37
C PRO A 32 10.30 8.01 -12.30
N PHE A 33 10.88 9.18 -12.57
CA PHE A 33 10.26 10.23 -13.39
C PHE A 33 9.96 9.79 -14.83
N GLN A 34 10.74 8.84 -15.34
CA GLN A 34 10.57 8.27 -16.68
C GLN A 34 9.53 7.14 -16.72
N ASN A 35 9.00 6.72 -15.57
CA ASN A 35 8.02 5.64 -15.51
C ASN A 35 6.65 6.17 -15.97
N MET A 36 6.34 5.91 -17.23
CA MET A 36 5.07 6.31 -17.84
C MET A 36 3.85 5.76 -17.11
N THR A 37 3.93 4.58 -16.50
CA THR A 37 2.79 4.02 -15.74
C THR A 37 2.47 4.88 -14.53
N LEU A 38 3.48 5.25 -13.75
CA LEU A 38 3.29 6.08 -12.56
C LEU A 38 2.83 7.49 -12.93
N ARG A 39 3.33 8.02 -14.06
CA ARG A 39 2.87 9.30 -14.58
C ARG A 39 1.40 9.27 -14.99
N SER A 40 0.97 8.21 -15.68
CA SER A 40 -0.43 8.03 -16.09
C SER A 40 -1.40 7.86 -14.91
N LEU A 41 -0.93 7.49 -13.70
CA LEU A 41 -1.80 7.46 -12.51
C LEU A 41 -2.34 8.85 -12.12
N ARG A 42 -1.77 9.94 -12.65
CA ARG A 42 -2.28 11.30 -12.41
C ARG A 42 -3.72 11.47 -12.87
N CYS A 43 -4.16 10.71 -13.88
CA CYS A 43 -5.55 10.71 -14.36
C CYS A 43 -6.58 10.36 -13.28
N LEU A 44 -6.15 9.75 -12.16
CA LEU A 44 -7.04 9.43 -11.03
C LEU A 44 -7.33 10.62 -10.12
N SER A 45 -6.57 11.71 -10.23
CA SER A 45 -6.82 12.88 -9.41
C SER A 45 -8.12 13.57 -9.86
N PRO A 46 -8.95 14.11 -8.94
CA PRO A 46 -10.19 14.81 -9.29
C PRO A 46 -9.96 15.94 -10.30
N ASN A 47 -8.82 16.62 -10.18
CA ASN A 47 -8.42 17.73 -11.05
C ASN A 47 -8.03 17.29 -12.46
N ALA A 48 -7.61 16.04 -12.66
CA ALA A 48 -7.24 15.52 -13.98
C ALA A 48 -8.45 15.09 -14.81
N ARG A 49 -9.66 15.07 -14.23
CA ARG A 49 -10.89 14.67 -14.93
C ARG A 49 -11.17 15.50 -16.17
N GLU A 50 -10.96 16.81 -16.08
CA GLU A 50 -11.19 17.77 -17.17
C GLU A 50 -10.03 17.80 -18.18
N GLU A 51 -8.94 17.10 -17.89
CA GLU A 51 -7.77 17.09 -18.75
C GLU A 51 -7.99 16.16 -19.95
N GLU A 52 -7.72 16.65 -21.15
CA GLU A 52 -7.86 15.88 -22.40
C GLU A 52 -6.93 14.65 -22.44
N SER A 53 -5.80 14.71 -21.74
CA SER A 53 -4.84 13.61 -21.63
C SER A 53 -5.35 12.42 -20.79
N SER A 54 -6.30 12.66 -19.87
CA SER A 54 -6.74 11.69 -18.87
C SER A 54 -7.30 10.39 -19.47
N GLY A 55 -8.09 10.49 -20.54
CA GLY A 55 -8.64 9.32 -21.24
C GLY A 55 -7.54 8.46 -21.88
N SER A 56 -6.53 9.09 -22.49
CA SER A 56 -5.41 8.38 -23.10
C SER A 56 -4.52 7.67 -22.06
N GLU A 57 -4.33 8.30 -20.91
CA GLU A 57 -3.59 7.76 -19.77
C GLU A 57 -4.32 6.56 -19.16
N LEU A 58 -5.64 6.69 -18.95
CA LEU A 58 -6.48 5.61 -18.45
C LEU A 58 -6.48 4.41 -19.41
N ARG A 59 -6.57 4.66 -20.72
CA ARG A 59 -6.46 3.60 -21.74
C ARG A 59 -5.13 2.87 -21.66
N CYS A 60 -4.03 3.62 -21.52
CA CYS A 60 -2.69 3.04 -21.37
C CYS A 60 -2.60 2.16 -20.12
N LEU A 61 -3.16 2.62 -18.99
CA LEU A 61 -3.21 1.86 -17.74
C LEU A 61 -4.06 0.59 -17.86
N ALA A 62 -5.22 0.67 -18.51
CA ALA A 62 -6.09 -0.48 -18.75
C ALA A 62 -5.38 -1.57 -19.56
N MET A 63 -4.66 -1.19 -20.62
CA MET A 63 -3.88 -2.12 -21.44
C MET A 63 -2.73 -2.78 -20.68
N LYS A 64 -2.16 -2.10 -19.67
CA LYS A 64 -1.11 -2.66 -18.82
C LYS A 64 -1.63 -3.61 -17.73
N LEU A 65 -2.94 -3.65 -17.50
CA LEU A 65 -3.59 -4.45 -16.47
C LEU A 65 -4.64 -5.42 -17.06
N PRO A 66 -4.23 -6.35 -17.95
CA PRO A 66 -5.15 -7.29 -18.61
C PRO A 66 -5.87 -8.23 -17.62
N GLN A 67 -5.31 -8.41 -16.42
CA GLN A 67 -5.93 -9.18 -15.34
C GLN A 67 -7.14 -8.48 -14.71
N VAL A 68 -7.24 -7.15 -14.85
CA VAL A 68 -8.35 -6.35 -14.31
C VAL A 68 -9.39 -6.11 -15.39
N ILE A 69 -8.96 -5.63 -16.56
CA ILE A 69 -9.82 -5.31 -17.71
C ILE A 69 -9.30 -6.10 -18.91
N GLN A 70 -10.15 -6.90 -19.53
CA GLN A 70 -9.72 -7.67 -20.70
C GLN A 70 -9.50 -6.75 -21.90
N PRO A 71 -8.61 -7.07 -22.84
CA PRO A 71 -8.34 -6.23 -24.01
C PRO A 71 -9.59 -5.90 -24.84
N GLY A 72 -10.56 -6.82 -24.92
CA GLY A 72 -11.84 -6.60 -25.61
C GLY A 72 -12.78 -5.62 -24.88
N GLU A 73 -12.60 -5.41 -23.59
CA GLU A 73 -13.43 -4.53 -22.76
C GLU A 73 -12.92 -3.08 -22.73
N VAL A 74 -11.71 -2.83 -23.26
CA VAL A 74 -11.09 -1.49 -23.23
C VAL A 74 -11.91 -0.46 -24.00
N SER A 75 -12.56 -0.84 -25.11
CA SER A 75 -13.43 0.09 -25.84
C SER A 75 -14.63 0.52 -24.98
N MET A 76 -15.29 -0.44 -24.33
CA MET A 76 -16.44 -0.17 -23.45
C MET A 76 -16.04 0.66 -22.23
N LEU A 77 -14.85 0.45 -21.68
CA LEU A 77 -14.28 1.28 -20.62
C LEU A 77 -14.10 2.73 -21.06
N MET A 78 -13.62 2.96 -22.29
CA MET A 78 -13.45 4.32 -22.81
C MET A 78 -14.80 5.01 -22.99
N ASP A 79 -15.82 4.30 -23.45
CA ASP A 79 -17.17 4.84 -23.54
C ASP A 79 -17.69 5.25 -22.14
N GLU A 80 -17.51 4.39 -21.12
CA GLU A 80 -17.83 4.74 -19.72
C GLU A 80 -17.07 5.98 -19.24
N CYS A 81 -15.80 6.11 -19.59
CA CYS A 81 -14.96 7.25 -19.21
C CYS A 81 -15.45 8.56 -19.84
N THR A 82 -15.85 8.54 -21.10
CA THR A 82 -16.41 9.74 -21.75
C THR A 82 -17.71 10.20 -21.09
N VAL A 83 -18.60 9.26 -20.74
CA VAL A 83 -19.84 9.58 -20.00
C VAL A 83 -19.50 10.10 -18.60
N PHE A 84 -18.53 9.49 -17.93
CA PHE A 84 -18.06 9.94 -16.62
C PHE A 84 -17.52 11.37 -16.65
N GLN A 85 -16.81 11.80 -17.70
CA GLN A 85 -16.31 13.17 -17.80
C GLN A 85 -17.44 14.21 -17.92
N LEU A 86 -18.59 13.83 -18.47
CA LEU A 86 -19.75 14.71 -18.64
C LEU A 86 -20.63 14.85 -17.39
N ASP A 87 -20.55 13.90 -16.46
CA ASP A 87 -21.30 13.99 -15.20
C ASP A 87 -20.80 15.16 -14.33
N THR A 88 -21.60 15.61 -13.38
CA THR A 88 -21.11 16.53 -12.33
C THR A 88 -20.91 15.74 -11.04
N LEU A 89 -19.66 15.69 -10.56
CA LEU A 89 -19.31 15.14 -9.25
C LEU A 89 -18.81 16.29 -8.38
N GLU A 90 -19.25 16.32 -7.13
CA GLU A 90 -18.71 17.27 -6.15
C GLU A 90 -17.23 16.97 -5.91
N SER A 91 -16.42 18.03 -5.93
CA SER A 91 -15.00 17.90 -5.64
C SER A 91 -14.80 17.57 -4.16
N ALA A 92 -14.10 16.48 -3.87
CA ALA A 92 -13.68 16.12 -2.53
C ALA A 92 -12.16 16.29 -2.41
N GLU A 93 -11.68 16.74 -1.24
CA GLU A 93 -10.24 16.84 -0.97
C GLU A 93 -9.57 15.46 -0.95
N ASN A 94 -10.29 14.42 -0.53
CA ASN A 94 -9.78 13.06 -0.47
C ASN A 94 -10.14 12.28 -1.75
N ILE A 95 -9.11 11.72 -2.41
CA ILE A 95 -9.24 10.90 -3.61
C ILE A 95 -10.16 9.68 -3.40
N ASP A 96 -10.12 9.07 -2.22
CA ASP A 96 -10.95 7.90 -1.89
C ASP A 96 -12.42 8.29 -1.74
N GLU A 97 -12.70 9.46 -1.17
CA GLU A 97 -14.07 9.97 -1.04
C GLU A 97 -14.65 10.37 -2.39
N TYR A 98 -13.85 11.03 -3.22
CA TYR A 98 -14.21 11.38 -4.59
C TYR A 98 -14.60 10.15 -5.41
N TRP A 99 -13.74 9.12 -5.43
CA TRP A 99 -14.01 7.91 -6.20
C TRP A 99 -15.13 7.06 -5.58
N ARG A 100 -15.30 7.09 -4.25
CA ARG A 100 -16.46 6.46 -3.60
C ARG A 100 -17.77 7.04 -4.11
N ALA A 101 -17.89 8.37 -4.19
CA ALA A 101 -19.06 9.03 -4.74
C ALA A 101 -19.32 8.62 -6.20
N ALA A 102 -18.27 8.49 -7.01
CA ALA A 102 -18.38 7.99 -8.39
C ALA A 102 -18.85 6.53 -8.46
N PHE A 103 -18.42 5.67 -7.54
CA PHE A 103 -18.80 4.25 -7.50
C PHE A 103 -20.24 4.04 -7.02
N ASP A 104 -20.75 4.92 -6.16
CA ASP A 104 -22.09 4.83 -5.59
C ASP A 104 -23.18 5.31 -6.56
N LEU A 105 -22.80 5.92 -7.69
CA LEU A 105 -23.73 6.29 -8.76
C LEU A 105 -24.38 5.04 -9.36
N LYS A 106 -25.70 5.04 -9.39
CA LYS A 106 -26.52 3.95 -9.95
C LYS A 106 -27.31 4.42 -11.17
N LYS A 107 -27.53 3.51 -12.10
CA LYS A 107 -28.51 3.66 -13.19
C LYS A 107 -29.93 3.50 -12.64
N CYS A 108 -30.93 3.85 -13.46
CA CYS A 108 -32.34 3.64 -13.14
C CYS A 108 -32.65 2.17 -12.79
N ASP A 109 -31.90 1.23 -13.37
CA ASP A 109 -32.05 -0.21 -13.15
C ASP A 109 -31.38 -0.71 -11.86
N GLY A 110 -30.84 0.18 -11.02
CA GLY A 110 -30.17 -0.15 -9.75
C GLY A 110 -28.75 -0.72 -9.89
N THR A 111 -28.27 -0.93 -11.11
CA THR A 111 -26.88 -1.33 -11.41
C THR A 111 -25.92 -0.15 -11.26
N THR A 112 -24.65 -0.43 -10.94
CA THR A 112 -23.61 0.60 -10.89
C THR A 112 -23.47 1.29 -12.24
N LYS A 113 -23.34 2.62 -12.23
CA LYS A 113 -23.30 3.42 -13.45
C LYS A 113 -22.05 3.13 -14.29
N TYR A 114 -20.92 2.91 -13.62
CA TYR A 114 -19.60 2.73 -14.24
C TYR A 114 -18.90 1.45 -13.75
N PRO A 115 -19.35 0.24 -14.14
CA PRO A 115 -18.81 -1.01 -13.63
C PRO A 115 -17.34 -1.25 -14.01
N LEU A 116 -16.94 -0.99 -15.26
CA LEU A 116 -15.57 -1.22 -15.72
C LEU A 116 -14.62 -0.17 -15.16
N LEU A 117 -15.03 1.09 -15.18
CA LEU A 117 -14.25 2.18 -14.59
C LEU A 117 -14.02 1.94 -13.10
N SER A 118 -15.07 1.58 -12.36
CA SER A 118 -14.97 1.29 -10.92
C SER A 118 -13.99 0.16 -10.64
N LYS A 119 -14.02 -0.90 -11.45
CA LYS A 119 -13.11 -2.05 -11.31
C LYS A 119 -11.66 -1.65 -11.53
N LEU A 120 -11.40 -0.88 -12.60
CA LEU A 120 -10.05 -0.42 -12.93
C LEU A 120 -9.51 0.54 -11.86
N VAL A 121 -10.28 1.56 -11.48
CA VAL A 121 -9.83 2.56 -10.51
C VAL A 121 -9.55 1.93 -9.16
N LYS A 122 -10.39 1.01 -8.66
CA LYS A 122 -10.11 0.28 -7.41
C LYS A 122 -8.80 -0.48 -7.48
N ALA A 123 -8.52 -1.14 -8.61
CA ALA A 123 -7.26 -1.84 -8.79
C ALA A 123 -6.07 -0.86 -8.79
N LEU A 124 -6.19 0.28 -9.47
CA LEU A 124 -5.13 1.29 -9.50
C LEU A 124 -4.87 1.93 -8.13
N LEU A 125 -5.92 2.25 -7.37
CA LEU A 125 -5.80 2.82 -6.01
C LEU A 125 -5.24 1.82 -4.99
N SER A 126 -5.32 0.52 -5.27
CA SER A 126 -4.68 -0.53 -4.44
C SER A 126 -3.18 -0.68 -4.68
N ILE A 127 -2.61 0.05 -5.65
CA ILE A 127 -1.16 0.06 -5.85
C ILE A 127 -0.51 0.86 -4.70
N PRO A 128 0.42 0.25 -3.95
CA PRO A 128 1.10 0.96 -2.87
C PRO A 128 1.96 2.09 -3.45
N HIS A 129 1.74 3.31 -2.97
CA HIS A 129 2.36 4.54 -3.48
C HIS A 129 3.65 4.94 -2.74
N GLY A 130 4.11 4.12 -1.79
CA GLY A 130 5.34 4.38 -1.05
C GLY A 130 5.76 3.23 -0.14
N ASN A 131 6.98 3.35 0.40
CA ASN A 131 7.54 2.37 1.33
C ASN A 131 7.13 2.63 2.79
N ALA A 132 6.37 3.69 3.08
CA ALA A 132 6.05 4.09 4.44
C ALA A 132 5.36 2.98 5.25
N ASP A 133 4.40 2.26 4.66
CA ASP A 133 3.73 1.15 5.34
C ASP A 133 4.66 -0.04 5.59
N VAL A 134 5.57 -0.29 4.65
CA VAL A 134 6.58 -1.34 4.77
C VAL A 134 7.59 -1.00 5.88
N GLU A 135 8.06 0.25 5.93
CA GLU A 135 8.98 0.77 6.94
C GLU A 135 8.34 0.82 8.33
N ARG A 136 7.06 1.20 8.41
CA ARG A 136 6.27 1.09 9.65
C ARG A 136 6.24 -0.35 10.12
N GLY A 137 5.96 -1.29 9.22
CA GLY A 137 6.04 -2.71 9.54
C GLY A 137 7.41 -3.14 10.05
N PHE A 138 8.50 -2.66 9.45
CA PHE A 138 9.86 -2.97 9.91
C PHE A 138 10.15 -2.42 11.31
N SER A 139 9.62 -1.23 11.62
CA SER A 139 9.73 -0.64 12.96
C SER A 139 8.99 -1.47 14.01
N GLU A 140 7.78 -1.94 13.70
CA GLU A 140 7.05 -2.88 14.57
C GLU A 140 7.81 -4.20 14.73
N ASN A 141 8.39 -4.75 13.66
CA ASN A 141 9.22 -5.95 13.74
C ASN A 141 10.45 -5.74 14.62
N ARG A 142 11.09 -4.57 14.53
CA ARG A 142 12.23 -4.23 15.36
C ARG A 142 11.83 -4.21 16.84
N ARG A 143 10.68 -3.65 17.17
CA ARG A 143 10.11 -3.67 18.53
C ARG A 143 9.84 -5.09 19.02
N LEU A 144 9.26 -5.95 18.17
CA LEU A 144 9.03 -7.37 18.47
C LEU A 144 10.32 -8.14 18.78
N LEU A 145 11.39 -7.84 18.05
CA LEU A 145 12.69 -8.50 18.18
C LEU A 145 13.54 -7.94 19.34
N GLN A 146 13.32 -6.69 19.76
CA GLN A 146 14.01 -6.12 20.92
C GLN A 146 13.64 -6.83 22.23
N ASP A 147 12.37 -7.19 22.40
CA ASP A 147 11.89 -7.89 23.61
C ASP A 147 12.23 -9.40 23.61
N ARG A 148 12.68 -9.97 22.48
CA ARG A 148 13.02 -11.41 22.37
C ARG A 148 14.18 -11.67 21.42
N ALA A 149 15.26 -12.26 21.94
CA ALA A 149 16.32 -12.81 21.12
C ALA A 149 15.83 -14.06 20.36
N ARG A 150 15.60 -13.92 19.05
CA ARG A 150 15.33 -14.98 18.05
C ARG A 150 13.88 -15.49 17.97
N LEU A 151 13.09 -14.84 17.11
CA LEU A 151 11.86 -15.40 16.54
C LEU A 151 12.15 -15.97 15.13
N THR A 152 11.52 -17.10 14.78
CA THR A 152 11.53 -17.61 13.41
C THR A 152 10.66 -16.75 12.50
N LEU A 153 10.95 -16.75 11.20
CA LEU A 153 10.17 -16.00 10.19
C LEU A 153 8.67 -16.32 10.26
N GLU A 154 8.32 -17.61 10.37
CA GLU A 154 6.93 -18.06 10.52
C GLU A 154 6.25 -17.47 11.76
N SER A 155 6.98 -17.36 12.88
CA SER A 155 6.43 -16.77 14.11
C SER A 155 6.18 -15.27 13.94
N ILE A 156 7.05 -14.56 13.23
CA ILE A 156 6.90 -13.13 12.94
C ILE A 156 5.71 -12.90 12.00
N ASN A 157 5.60 -13.69 10.92
CA ASN A 157 4.49 -13.62 9.99
C ASN A 157 3.16 -13.93 10.68
N GLY A 158 3.12 -14.98 11.52
CA GLY A 158 1.93 -15.33 12.30
C GLY A 158 1.48 -14.21 13.24
N ILE A 159 2.42 -13.57 13.97
CA ILE A 159 2.10 -12.42 14.83
C ILE A 159 1.57 -11.25 13.99
N ARG A 160 2.23 -10.95 12.86
CA ARG A 160 1.79 -9.88 11.96
C ARG A 160 0.38 -10.10 11.43
N HIS A 161 0.04 -11.32 11.01
CA HIS A 161 -1.31 -11.64 10.58
C HIS A 161 -2.32 -11.34 11.69
N VAL A 162 -2.09 -11.84 12.91
CA VAL A 162 -3.01 -11.60 14.03
C VAL A 162 -3.18 -10.11 14.32
N VAL A 163 -2.08 -9.35 14.39
CA VAL A 163 -2.12 -7.90 14.67
C VAL A 163 -2.80 -7.11 13.53
N CYS A 164 -2.60 -7.52 12.28
CA CYS A 164 -3.22 -6.86 11.12
C CYS A 164 -4.73 -7.12 11.01
N TYR A 165 -5.20 -8.28 11.48
CA TYR A 165 -6.63 -8.61 11.47
C TYR A 165 -7.40 -7.99 12.64
N ASP A 166 -6.72 -7.72 13.76
CA ASP A 166 -7.37 -7.23 15.00
C ASP A 166 -7.38 -5.69 15.08
N THR A 167 -7.75 -5.02 13.99
CA THR A 167 -7.80 -3.54 13.90
C THR A 167 -8.97 -2.89 14.66
N SER A 168 -9.83 -3.69 15.33
CA SER A 168 -11.01 -3.17 16.04
C SER A 168 -10.89 -3.16 17.56
N SER A 169 -9.77 -3.58 18.13
CA SER A 169 -9.48 -3.36 19.54
C SER A 169 -8.00 -3.04 19.71
N GLU A 170 -7.65 -2.14 20.62
CA GLU A 170 -6.26 -1.89 21.04
C GLU A 170 -5.69 -3.14 21.72
N VAL A 171 -5.55 -4.25 21.00
CA VAL A 171 -4.88 -5.43 21.53
C VAL A 171 -3.41 -5.13 21.49
N SER A 172 -2.88 -4.79 22.66
CA SER A 172 -1.45 -4.60 22.84
C SER A 172 -0.74 -5.84 22.32
N ILE A 173 0.27 -5.64 21.46
CA ILE A 173 1.14 -6.70 20.94
C ILE A 173 1.63 -7.62 22.08
N LYS A 174 1.79 -7.08 23.29
CA LYS A 174 2.16 -7.82 24.51
C LYS A 174 1.13 -8.89 24.93
N ASP A 175 -0.15 -8.67 24.69
CA ASP A 175 -1.24 -9.56 25.11
C ASP A 175 -1.42 -10.75 24.16
N VAL A 176 -1.36 -10.51 22.85
CA VAL A 176 -1.28 -11.57 21.82
C VAL A 176 -0.06 -12.45 22.07
N GLN A 177 1.06 -11.83 22.42
CA GLN A 177 2.32 -12.51 22.74
C GLN A 177 2.27 -13.38 24.00
N LYS A 178 1.59 -12.94 25.08
CA LYS A 178 1.36 -13.76 26.28
C LYS A 178 0.52 -14.98 25.96
N ARG A 179 -0.55 -14.82 25.17
CA ARG A 179 -1.40 -15.93 24.72
C ARG A 179 -0.63 -16.92 23.85
N LEU A 180 0.20 -16.46 22.92
CA LEU A 180 1.05 -17.34 22.10
C LEU A 180 2.10 -18.11 22.91
N ILE A 181 2.75 -17.49 23.90
CA ILE A 181 3.66 -18.23 24.80
C ILE A 181 2.89 -19.29 25.58
N TYR A 182 1.72 -18.92 26.12
CA TYR A 182 0.89 -19.82 26.90
C TYR A 182 0.45 -21.05 26.08
N VAL A 183 0.00 -20.84 24.84
CA VAL A 183 -0.38 -21.93 23.93
C VAL A 183 0.82 -22.80 23.55
N ARG A 184 2.00 -22.21 23.30
CA ARG A 184 3.24 -23.00 23.06
C ARG A 184 3.66 -23.81 24.28
N SER A 185 3.49 -23.27 25.48
CA SER A 185 3.78 -23.96 26.75
C SER A 185 2.86 -25.16 26.94
N ILE A 186 1.56 -24.99 26.66
CA ILE A 186 0.58 -26.09 26.68
C ILE A 186 0.95 -27.16 25.65
N ARG A 187 1.26 -26.77 24.42
CA ARG A 187 1.59 -27.73 23.36
C ARG A 187 2.84 -28.57 23.68
N ARG A 188 3.90 -27.96 24.22
CA ARG A 188 5.08 -28.70 24.69
C ARG A 188 4.75 -29.67 25.83
N LYS A 189 3.83 -29.30 26.74
CA LYS A 189 3.37 -30.21 27.80
C LYS A 189 2.56 -31.39 27.25
N CYS A 190 1.75 -31.18 26.21
CA CYS A 190 1.03 -32.26 25.54
C CYS A 190 1.97 -33.18 24.74
N ASP A 191 2.94 -32.61 24.01
CA ASP A 191 3.90 -33.38 23.20
C ASP A 191 4.84 -34.23 24.06
N SER A 192 5.19 -33.75 25.27
CA SER A 192 5.97 -34.53 26.25
C SER A 192 5.17 -35.60 27.00
N ALA A 193 3.83 -35.51 26.98
CA ALA A 193 2.95 -36.51 27.58
C ALA A 193 2.58 -37.66 26.62
N ALA A 194 2.77 -37.47 25.31
CA ALA A 194 2.52 -38.50 24.30
C ALA A 194 3.69 -39.51 24.24
N LYS A 195 3.63 -40.57 25.06
CA LYS A 195 4.51 -41.74 24.87
C LYS A 195 4.09 -42.50 23.60
N PRO A 196 5.01 -42.88 22.71
CA PRO A 196 4.67 -43.73 21.57
C PRO A 196 4.26 -45.13 22.05
N PHE A 197 3.12 -45.63 21.57
CA PHE A 197 2.71 -47.02 21.74
C PHE A 197 3.76 -47.94 21.09
N PRO A 198 4.13 -49.07 21.73
CA PRO A 198 5.08 -50.01 21.12
C PRO A 198 4.46 -50.63 19.86
N PRO A 199 5.24 -50.79 18.76
CA PRO A 199 4.74 -51.35 17.53
C PRO A 199 4.34 -52.82 17.75
N ALA A 200 3.14 -53.17 17.28
CA ALA A 200 2.63 -54.54 17.30
C ALA A 200 3.58 -55.45 16.50
N LEU A 201 4.06 -56.51 17.14
CA LEU A 201 4.77 -57.61 16.50
C LEU A 201 3.85 -58.22 15.44
N ALA A 202 4.21 -58.04 14.17
CA ALA A 202 3.59 -58.74 13.06
C ALA A 202 4.21 -60.15 12.97
N SER A 203 3.38 -61.16 13.19
CA SER A 203 3.59 -62.55 12.78
C SER A 203 2.25 -63.17 12.45
#